data_AF-A0A1X2G314-F1
#
_entry.id   AF-A0A1X2G314-F1
#
_cell.length_a   1.000
_cell.length_b   1.000
_cell.length_c   1.000
_cell.angle_alpha   90.00
_cell.angle_beta   90.00
_cell.angle_gamma   90.00
#
_symmetry.space_group_name_H-M   'P 1'
#
loop_
_entity.id
_entity.type
_entity.pdbx_description
1 polymer ?
#
loop_
_entity_poly.entity_id
_entity_poly.type
_entity_poly.pdbx_seq_one_letter_code
_entity_poly.pdbx_strand_id
1 'polypeptide(L)'
;MSSMKNSSDSLSQSLPRMLATKYQDSKELSTSLEPYSGRSIGNVSNVNAAYRRLNAILAQNNVRRELRANMYYEKPNVARRRKNIERNRKLFGAMVRKKVALIMQMKQRGM
;
A
#
# COMPACT_ATOMS: atom_id res chain seq x y z
N MET A 1 25.23 -42.37 58.28
CA MET A 1 26.18 -41.84 57.27
C MET A 1 25.92 -42.54 55.94
N SER A 2 26.12 -41.83 54.82
CA SER A 2 25.74 -42.17 53.41
C SER A 2 24.34 -41.67 53.04
N SER A 3 24.17 -40.48 52.44
CA SER A 3 24.53 -40.03 51.08
C SER A 3 23.67 -40.67 50.00
N MET A 4 22.89 -39.85 49.29
CA MET A 4 22.92 -39.72 47.82
C MET A 4 22.11 -38.48 47.42
N LYS A 5 22.80 -37.50 46.85
CA LYS A 5 22.23 -36.39 46.08
C LYS A 5 21.87 -36.96 44.71
N ASN A 6 20.61 -36.86 44.28
CA ASN A 6 20.29 -37.05 42.87
C ASN A 6 20.06 -35.69 42.21
N SER A 7 21.10 -35.32 41.49
CA SER A 7 21.19 -34.29 40.47
C SER A 7 20.20 -34.51 39.32
N SER A 8 19.73 -33.37 38.79
CA SER A 8 19.38 -33.13 37.38
C SER A 8 18.37 -34.07 36.70
N ASP A 9 17.15 -33.57 36.52
CA ASP A 9 16.39 -33.86 35.30
C ASP A 9 15.94 -32.55 34.65
N SER A 10 16.83 -32.05 33.80
CA SER A 10 16.50 -31.18 32.70
C SER A 10 15.68 -31.97 31.66
N LEU A 11 14.63 -31.33 31.13
CA LEU A 11 13.94 -31.64 29.87
C LEU A 11 12.85 -32.73 29.90
N SER A 12 11.59 -32.26 30.00
CA SER A 12 10.64 -32.56 28.91
C SER A 12 9.63 -31.42 28.75
N GLN A 13 10.02 -30.39 28.01
CA GLN A 13 9.03 -29.61 27.27
C GLN A 13 8.40 -30.57 26.26
N SER A 14 7.30 -31.21 26.67
CA SER A 14 6.51 -32.05 25.77
C SER A 14 6.12 -31.20 24.55
N LEU A 15 6.47 -31.66 23.36
CA LEU A 15 6.08 -31.08 22.06
C LEU A 15 4.63 -30.54 22.01
N PRO A 16 3.61 -31.16 22.63
CA PRO A 16 2.26 -30.59 22.66
C PRO A 16 2.12 -29.24 23.38
N ARG A 17 2.90 -28.95 24.44
CA ARG A 17 2.79 -27.68 25.20
C ARG A 17 3.33 -26.50 24.39
N MET A 18 4.48 -26.68 23.73
CA MET A 18 5.09 -25.67 22.85
C MET A 18 4.25 -25.41 21.61
N LEU A 19 3.63 -26.46 21.08
CA LEU A 19 2.69 -26.38 19.97
C LEU A 19 1.40 -25.66 20.39
N ALA A 20 0.86 -25.96 21.57
CA ALA A 20 -0.32 -25.29 22.12
C ALA A 20 -0.08 -23.79 22.32
N THR A 21 1.09 -23.37 22.79
CA THR A 21 1.42 -21.94 22.89
C THR A 21 1.54 -21.24 21.53
N LYS A 22 2.06 -21.93 20.49
CA LYS A 22 2.10 -21.37 19.12
C LYS A 22 0.72 -21.20 18.47
N TYR A 23 -0.29 -21.93 18.96
CA TYR A 23 -1.67 -21.84 18.48
C TYR A 23 -2.58 -21.02 19.39
N GLN A 24 -2.04 -20.48 20.50
CA GLN A 24 -2.73 -19.57 21.44
C GLN A 24 -2.49 -18.10 21.10
N ASP A 25 -1.80 -17.80 20.00
CA ASP A 25 -1.88 -16.48 19.39
C ASP A 25 -3.32 -16.31 18.91
N SER A 26 -4.16 -15.74 19.78
CA SER A 26 -5.43 -15.20 19.38
C SER A 26 -5.15 -14.37 18.14
N LYS A 27 -5.74 -14.79 17.03
CA LYS A 27 -5.73 -14.08 15.77
C LYS A 27 -6.54 -12.81 16.01
N GLU A 28 -5.98 -11.88 16.77
CA GLU A 28 -6.49 -10.54 16.91
C GLU A 28 -6.55 -10.04 15.48
N LEU A 29 -7.76 -9.99 14.94
CA LEU A 29 -8.01 -9.39 13.64
C LEU A 29 -7.32 -8.04 13.73
N SER A 30 -6.23 -7.87 12.98
CA SER A 30 -5.43 -6.66 13.04
C SER A 30 -6.39 -5.48 12.88
N THR A 31 -6.71 -4.81 13.98
CA THR A 31 -7.58 -3.63 14.00
C THR A 31 -6.86 -2.44 13.39
N SER A 32 -5.66 -2.68 12.85
CA SER A 32 -4.86 -1.73 12.13
C SER A 32 -5.64 -1.19 10.94
N LEU A 33 -6.01 0.08 11.07
CA LEU A 33 -6.61 0.87 10.00
C LEU A 33 -5.62 1.20 8.88
N GLU A 34 -4.36 0.71 8.95
CA GLU A 34 -3.30 0.96 7.98
C GLU A 34 -3.71 0.74 6.52
N PRO A 35 -4.40 -0.37 6.13
CA PRO A 35 -4.85 -0.55 4.74
C PRO A 35 -5.88 0.48 4.27
N TYR A 36 -6.60 1.09 5.22
CA TYR A 36 -7.60 2.14 5.00
C TYR A 36 -7.02 3.56 5.17
N SER A 37 -5.76 3.67 5.59
CA SER A 37 -5.06 4.94 5.73
C SER A 37 -4.98 5.65 4.38
N GLY A 38 -5.45 6.90 4.35
CA GLY A 38 -5.56 7.68 3.10
C GLY A 38 -6.58 7.12 2.09
N ARG A 39 -7.44 6.17 2.47
CA ARG A 39 -8.50 5.57 1.61
C ARG A 39 -9.86 5.56 2.29
N SER A 40 -9.97 6.19 3.46
CA SER A 40 -11.19 6.35 4.23
C SER A 40 -11.62 7.82 4.27
N ILE A 41 -12.92 8.02 4.49
CA ILE A 41 -13.53 9.31 4.75
C ILE A 41 -14.39 9.14 6.01
N GLY A 42 -14.39 10.15 6.89
CA GLY A 42 -15.19 10.11 8.12
C GLY A 42 -16.69 10.18 7.85
N ASN A 43 -17.49 10.18 8.92
CA ASN A 43 -18.94 10.33 8.81
C ASN A 43 -19.29 11.68 8.19
N VAL A 44 -20.18 11.69 7.18
CA VAL A 44 -20.53 12.90 6.41
C VAL A 44 -22.05 13.00 6.31
N SER A 45 -22.58 14.20 6.49
CA SER A 45 -24.02 14.49 6.38
C SER A 45 -24.57 14.27 4.97
N ASN A 46 -23.76 14.46 3.93
CA ASN A 46 -24.12 14.24 2.54
C ASN A 46 -23.28 13.11 1.92
N VAL A 47 -23.92 11.95 1.77
CA VAL A 47 -23.33 10.71 1.24
C VAL A 47 -22.81 10.88 -0.20
N ASN A 48 -23.53 11.63 -1.05
CA ASN A 48 -23.12 11.83 -2.45
C ASN A 48 -21.84 12.66 -2.56
N ALA A 49 -21.72 13.72 -1.76
CA ALA A 49 -20.49 14.53 -1.70
C ALA A 49 -19.33 13.69 -1.14
N ALA A 50 -19.62 12.84 -0.14
CA ALA A 50 -18.66 11.92 0.45
C ALA A 50 -18.08 10.95 -0.59
N TYR A 51 -18.93 10.29 -1.40
CA TYR A 51 -18.48 9.40 -2.47
C TYR A 51 -17.65 10.10 -3.54
N ARG A 52 -18.01 11.34 -3.93
CA ARG A 52 -17.21 12.12 -4.88
C ARG A 52 -15.82 12.41 -4.33
N ARG A 53 -15.73 12.81 -3.07
CA ARG A 53 -14.45 13.05 -2.38
C ARG A 53 -13.63 11.77 -2.28
N LEU A 54 -14.23 10.66 -1.85
CA LEU A 54 -13.57 9.36 -1.78
C LEU A 54 -13.04 8.93 -3.16
N ASN A 55 -13.83 9.11 -4.22
CA ASN A 55 -13.39 8.81 -5.57
C ASN A 55 -12.18 9.64 -6.01
N ALA A 56 -12.13 10.93 -5.64
CA ALA A 56 -10.97 11.79 -5.90
C ALA A 56 -9.72 11.31 -5.14
N ILE A 57 -9.86 10.96 -3.86
CA ILE A 57 -8.78 10.42 -3.02
C ILE A 57 -8.22 9.12 -3.64
N LEU A 58 -9.09 8.18 -3.99
CA LEU A 58 -8.67 6.90 -4.60
C LEU A 58 -7.99 7.09 -5.96
N ALA A 59 -8.38 8.12 -6.72
CA ALA A 59 -7.75 8.48 -7.98
C ALA A 59 -6.37 9.12 -7.77
N GLN A 60 -6.24 10.04 -6.83
CA GLN A 60 -4.97 10.69 -6.47
C GLN A 60 -3.93 9.68 -5.99
N ASN A 61 -4.35 8.73 -5.15
CA ASN A 61 -3.51 7.66 -4.63
C ASN A 61 -3.29 6.51 -5.63
N ASN A 62 -3.79 6.62 -6.87
CA ASN A 62 -3.67 5.62 -7.94
C ASN A 62 -4.13 4.20 -7.58
N VAL A 63 -4.98 4.03 -6.55
CA VAL A 63 -5.36 2.71 -6.00
C VAL A 63 -5.96 1.79 -7.06
N ARG A 64 -6.88 2.30 -7.87
CA ARG A 64 -7.54 1.53 -8.94
C ARG A 64 -6.56 1.11 -10.05
N ARG A 65 -5.53 1.92 -10.31
CA ARG A 65 -4.51 1.60 -11.32
C ARG A 65 -3.58 0.52 -10.79
N GLU A 66 -3.16 0.64 -9.55
CA GLU A 66 -2.32 -0.35 -8.88
C GLU A 66 -3.02 -1.70 -8.78
N LEU A 67 -4.28 -1.73 -8.33
CA LEU A 67 -5.08 -2.96 -8.30
C LEU A 67 -5.11 -3.64 -9.66
N ARG A 68 -5.39 -2.89 -10.74
CA ARG A 68 -5.41 -3.43 -12.10
C ARG A 68 -4.05 -3.93 -12.57
N ALA A 69 -2.98 -3.22 -12.24
CA ALA A 69 -1.62 -3.64 -12.59
C ALA A 69 -1.18 -4.90 -11.84
N ASN A 70 -1.69 -5.10 -10.62
CA ASN A 70 -1.34 -6.23 -9.76
C ASN A 70 -2.25 -7.45 -9.94
N MET A 71 -3.32 -7.39 -10.76
CA MET A 71 -4.21 -8.54 -11.01
C MET A 71 -3.47 -9.73 -11.64
N TYR A 72 -2.43 -9.47 -12.42
CA TYR A 72 -1.64 -10.48 -13.12
C TYR A 72 -0.15 -10.21 -12.94
N TYR A 73 0.64 -11.28 -12.95
CA TYR A 73 2.09 -11.15 -12.91
C TYR A 73 2.63 -10.48 -14.18
N GLU A 74 3.38 -9.39 -14.00
CA GLU A 74 4.14 -8.71 -15.05
C GLU A 74 5.63 -9.03 -14.89
N LYS A 75 6.28 -9.60 -15.92
CA LYS A 75 7.73 -9.88 -15.90
C LYS A 75 8.52 -8.59 -15.61
N PRO A 76 9.57 -8.60 -14.77
CA PRO A 76 10.29 -7.38 -14.36
C PRO A 76 10.81 -6.50 -15.50
N ASN A 77 11.29 -7.11 -16.59
CA ASN A 77 11.75 -6.36 -17.77
C ASN A 77 10.60 -5.60 -18.46
N VAL A 78 9.43 -6.22 -18.55
CA VAL A 78 8.24 -5.61 -19.16
C VAL A 78 7.75 -4.45 -18.29
N ALA A 79 7.68 -4.65 -16.97
CA ALA A 79 7.33 -3.61 -16.01
C ALA A 79 8.28 -2.41 -16.08
N ARG A 80 9.60 -2.64 -16.21
CA ARG A 80 10.59 -1.57 -16.39
C ARG A 80 10.35 -0.78 -17.68
N ARG A 81 10.16 -1.47 -18.81
CA ARG A 81 9.88 -0.84 -20.11
C ARG A 81 8.61 0.00 -20.06
N ARG A 82 7.52 -0.55 -19.50
CA ARG A 82 6.25 0.15 -19.34
C ARG A 82 6.41 1.42 -18.49
N LYS A 83 7.01 1.32 -17.30
CA LYS A 83 7.26 2.48 -16.42
C LYS A 83 8.09 3.56 -17.09
N ASN A 84 9.09 3.18 -17.90
CA ASN A 84 9.90 4.16 -18.64
C ASN A 84 9.09 4.91 -19.70
N ILE A 85 8.28 4.19 -20.49
CA ILE A 85 7.40 4.79 -21.50
C ILE A 85 6.37 5.71 -20.84
N GLU A 86 5.72 5.27 -19.76
CA GLU A 86 4.75 6.08 -19.02
C GLU A 86 5.40 7.36 -18.45
N ARG A 87 6.60 7.25 -17.88
CA ARG A 87 7.36 8.40 -17.38
C ARG A 87 7.69 9.37 -18.51
N ASN A 88 8.19 8.88 -19.64
CA ASN A 88 8.53 9.71 -20.79
C ASN A 88 7.29 10.45 -21.32
N ARG A 89 6.14 9.77 -21.49
CA ARG A 89 4.87 10.40 -21.91
C ARG A 89 4.41 11.48 -20.94
N LYS A 90 4.54 11.23 -19.62
CA LYS A 90 4.21 12.22 -18.57
C LYS A 90 5.10 13.46 -18.66
N LEU A 91 6.41 13.26 -18.82
CA LEU A 91 7.39 14.35 -18.94
C LEU A 91 7.18 15.16 -20.22
N PHE A 92 6.95 14.47 -21.35
CA PHE A 92 6.65 15.09 -22.63
C PHE A 92 5.39 15.95 -22.54
N GLY A 93 4.28 15.40 -22.01
CA GLY A 93 3.04 16.15 -21.83
C GLY A 93 3.17 17.33 -20.86
N ALA A 94 4.04 17.25 -19.85
CA ALA A 94 4.34 18.40 -18.98
C ALA A 94 5.15 19.48 -19.72
N MET A 95 6.13 19.09 -20.53
CA MET A 95 6.93 20.00 -21.34
C MET A 95 6.07 20.73 -22.38
N VAL A 96 5.22 20.00 -23.11
CA VAL A 96 4.31 20.57 -24.11
C VAL A 96 3.36 21.57 -23.44
N ARG A 97 2.75 21.22 -22.30
CA ARG A 97 1.87 22.14 -21.56
C ARG A 97 2.59 23.43 -21.15
N LYS A 98 3.84 23.34 -20.68
CA LYS A 98 4.65 24.52 -20.32
C LYS A 98 4.90 25.42 -21.54
N LYS A 99 5.28 24.84 -22.68
CA LYS A 99 5.51 25.59 -23.92
C LYS A 99 4.24 26.26 -24.44
N VAL A 100 3.12 25.54 -24.45
CA VAL A 100 1.82 26.10 -24.86
C VAL A 100 1.38 27.22 -23.93
N ALA A 101 1.51 27.04 -22.62
CA ALA A 101 1.19 28.08 -21.64
C ALA A 101 2.02 29.36 -21.87
N LEU A 102 3.32 29.22 -22.19
CA LEU A 102 4.18 30.34 -22.53
C LEU A 102 3.67 31.08 -23.78
N ILE A 103 3.38 30.36 -24.86
CA ILE A 103 2.85 30.94 -26.11
C ILE A 103 1.51 31.65 -25.86
N MET A 104 0.61 31.04 -25.08
CA MET A 104 -0.66 31.66 -24.72
C MET A 104 -0.47 32.97 -23.93
N GLN A 105 0.49 32.99 -23.00
CA GLN A 105 0.85 34.21 -22.27
C GLN A 105 1.46 35.29 -23.18
N MET A 106 2.27 34.92 -24.16
CA MET A 106 2.82 35.86 -25.14
C MET A 106 1.72 36.48 -25.99
N LYS A 107 0.83 35.62 -26.53
CA LYS A 107 -0.36 36.04 -27.28
C LYS A 107 -1.24 37.00 -26.48
N GLN A 108 -1.47 36.70 -25.19
CA GLN A 108 -2.28 37.56 -24.32
C GLN A 108 -1.65 38.94 -24.09
N ARG A 109 -0.33 39.05 -24.16
CA ARG A 109 0.43 40.31 -24.06
C ARG A 109 0.51 41.07 -25.40
N GLY A 110 -0.07 40.55 -26.48
CA GLY A 110 -0.04 41.17 -27.80
C GLY A 110 1.27 40.96 -28.56
N MET A 111 2.09 39.98 -28.15
CA MET A 111 3.22 39.47 -28.93
C MET A 111 2.80 38.32 -29.85
#